data_AF-A0A1W5D1A3-F1
#
_entry.id   AF-A0A1W5D1A3-F1
#
_cell.length_a   1.000
_cell.length_b   1.000
_cell.length_c   1.000
_cell.angle_alpha   90.00
_cell.angle_beta   90.00
_cell.angle_gamma   90.00
#
_symmetry.space_group_name_H-M   'P 1'
#
loop_
_entity.id
_entity.type
_entity.pdbx_description
1 polymer ?
#
loop_
_entity_poly.entity_id
_entity_poly.type
_entity_poly.pdbx_seq_one_letter_code
_entity_poly.pdbx_strand_id
1 'polypeptide(L)'
;MSSVLDWVATNAAEYGFDTTKIIARGISTGGYYAMRIAHTHANRLFAVVAQGGGCHYMFDAEWIGAQNQMEYPFALSDALACKMLVVDGTEDSIFPIEDNLIVAMRGKNKDLLMRANRGHMGNPGAEDILYQWIDDAVAGKP
;
A
#
# COMPACT_ATOMS: atom_id res chain seq x y z
N MET A 1 -13.12 -7.71 -11.09
CA MET A 1 -12.36 -7.24 -12.27
C MET A 1 -10.92 -6.99 -11.88
N SER A 2 -9.96 -7.65 -12.51
CA SER A 2 -8.54 -7.24 -12.46
C SER A 2 -8.24 -6.50 -13.77
N SER A 3 -7.94 -5.20 -13.70
CA SER A 3 -8.10 -4.28 -14.85
C SER A 3 -7.28 -4.66 -16.08
N VAL A 4 -6.03 -5.14 -15.93
CA VAL A 4 -5.15 -5.44 -17.08
C VAL A 4 -5.42 -6.82 -17.69
N LEU A 5 -5.55 -7.89 -16.89
CA LEU A 5 -5.83 -9.23 -17.43
C LEU A 5 -7.21 -9.31 -18.08
N ASP A 6 -8.20 -8.56 -17.55
CA ASP A 6 -9.54 -8.49 -18.14
C ASP A 6 -9.50 -7.73 -19.46
N TRP A 7 -8.70 -6.66 -19.54
CA TRP A 7 -8.47 -5.93 -20.78
C TRP A 7 -7.79 -6.81 -21.84
N VAL A 8 -6.74 -7.55 -21.47
CA VAL A 8 -6.07 -8.49 -22.41
C VAL A 8 -7.06 -9.53 -22.95
N ALA A 9 -7.91 -10.10 -22.09
CA ALA A 9 -8.92 -11.06 -22.51
C ALA A 9 -9.98 -10.44 -23.42
N THR A 10 -10.46 -9.24 -23.07
CA THR A 10 -11.49 -8.51 -23.84
C THR A 10 -11.01 -8.17 -25.24
N ASN A 11 -9.75 -7.78 -25.37
CA ASN A 11 -9.18 -7.33 -26.64
C ASN A 11 -8.40 -8.44 -27.37
N ALA A 12 -8.50 -9.69 -26.92
CA ALA A 12 -7.70 -10.79 -27.45
C ALA A 12 -7.91 -11.02 -28.95
N ALA A 13 -9.16 -10.92 -29.43
CA ALA A 13 -9.49 -11.09 -30.84
C ALA A 13 -8.97 -9.93 -31.71
N GLU A 14 -9.01 -8.69 -31.18
CA GLU A 14 -8.56 -7.49 -31.88
C GLU A 14 -7.04 -7.51 -32.11
N TYR A 15 -6.27 -7.85 -31.08
CA TYR A 15 -4.81 -7.82 -31.12
C TYR A 15 -4.15 -9.18 -31.35
N GLY A 16 -4.94 -10.25 -31.49
CA GLY A 16 -4.43 -11.61 -31.69
C GLY A 16 -3.68 -12.18 -30.49
N PHE A 17 -4.08 -11.83 -29.26
CA PHE A 17 -3.43 -12.34 -28.06
C PHE A 17 -3.81 -13.80 -27.77
N ASP A 18 -2.79 -14.63 -27.53
CA ASP A 18 -2.98 -15.97 -26.98
C ASP A 18 -3.14 -15.87 -25.46
N THR A 19 -4.38 -15.88 -24.99
CA THR A 19 -4.71 -15.75 -23.57
C THR A 19 -4.27 -16.96 -22.73
N THR A 20 -3.84 -18.05 -23.35
CA THR A 20 -3.27 -19.22 -22.66
C THR A 20 -1.77 -19.08 -22.37
N LYS A 21 -1.10 -18.06 -22.96
CA LYS A 21 0.35 -17.84 -22.86
C LYS A 21 0.71 -16.48 -22.26
N ILE A 22 -0.07 -16.02 -21.27
CA ILE A 22 0.18 -14.75 -20.59
C ILE A 22 1.34 -14.91 -19.59
N ILE A 23 2.39 -14.12 -19.74
CA ILE A 23 3.54 -14.09 -18.82
C ILE A 23 3.56 -12.74 -18.09
N ALA A 24 3.70 -12.77 -16.77
CA ALA A 24 3.89 -11.56 -15.96
C ALA A 24 5.36 -11.46 -15.49
N ARG A 25 5.95 -10.25 -15.55
CA ARG A 25 7.28 -9.98 -14.98
C ARG A 25 7.23 -8.75 -14.09
N GLY A 26 7.65 -8.92 -12.84
CA GLY A 26 7.87 -7.83 -11.89
C GLY A 26 9.36 -7.67 -11.61
N ILE A 27 9.83 -6.42 -11.59
CA ILE A 27 11.23 -6.05 -11.31
C ILE A 27 11.26 -5.15 -10.08
N SER A 28 12.27 -5.31 -9.21
CA SER A 28 12.39 -4.55 -7.95
C SER A 28 11.12 -4.73 -7.11
N THR A 29 10.50 -3.66 -6.61
CA THR A 29 9.19 -3.69 -5.92
C THR A 29 8.11 -4.43 -6.72
N GLY A 30 8.19 -4.43 -8.05
CA GLY A 30 7.31 -5.21 -8.91
C GLY A 30 7.36 -6.72 -8.63
N GLY A 31 8.48 -7.25 -8.13
CA GLY A 31 8.61 -8.67 -7.78
C GLY A 31 7.65 -9.13 -6.69
N TYR A 32 7.35 -8.27 -5.70
CA TYR A 32 6.33 -8.54 -4.68
C TYR A 32 4.94 -8.75 -5.33
N TYR A 33 4.57 -7.87 -6.26
CA TYR A 33 3.30 -7.98 -6.99
C TYR A 33 3.29 -9.18 -7.95
N ALA A 34 4.43 -9.54 -8.54
CA ALA A 34 4.58 -10.74 -9.34
C ALA A 34 4.32 -12.01 -8.50
N MET A 35 4.85 -12.08 -7.27
CA MET A 35 4.55 -13.18 -6.36
C MET A 35 3.05 -13.22 -6.01
N ARG A 36 2.44 -12.07 -5.69
CA ARG A 36 1.01 -12.00 -5.38
C ARG A 36 0.11 -12.43 -6.54
N ILE A 37 0.39 -11.99 -7.77
CA ILE A 37 -0.43 -12.33 -8.93
C ILE A 37 -0.31 -13.81 -9.29
N ALA A 38 0.86 -14.42 -9.07
CA ALA A 38 1.06 -15.85 -9.24
C ALA A 38 0.17 -16.69 -8.31
N HIS A 39 -0.15 -16.21 -7.11
CA HIS A 39 -1.05 -16.92 -6.18
C HIS A 39 -2.53 -16.61 -6.41
N THR A 40 -2.86 -15.35 -6.69
CA THR A 40 -4.24 -14.88 -6.77
C THR A 40 -4.90 -15.08 -8.13
N HIS A 41 -4.11 -15.20 -9.20
CA HIS A 41 -4.58 -15.31 -10.58
C HIS A 41 -3.84 -16.40 -11.35
N ALA A 42 -3.37 -17.44 -10.64
CA ALA A 42 -2.57 -18.54 -11.20
C ALA A 42 -3.21 -19.17 -12.45
N ASN A 43 -4.54 -19.31 -12.44
CA ASN A 43 -5.32 -19.89 -13.53
C ASN A 43 -5.38 -19.02 -14.80
N ARG A 44 -4.86 -17.80 -14.76
CA ARG A 44 -4.86 -16.84 -15.89
C ARG A 44 -3.46 -16.57 -16.44
N LEU A 45 -2.43 -17.21 -15.88
CA LEU A 45 -1.04 -16.93 -16.18
C LEU A 45 -0.33 -18.23 -16.58
N PHE A 46 0.45 -18.16 -17.64
CA PHE A 46 1.32 -19.24 -18.08
C PHE A 46 2.61 -19.30 -17.24
N ALA A 47 3.20 -18.13 -16.95
CA ALA A 47 4.39 -18.02 -16.12
C ALA A 47 4.47 -16.65 -15.45
N VAL A 48 5.21 -16.58 -14.34
CA VAL A 48 5.48 -15.34 -13.62
C VAL A 48 6.94 -15.24 -13.22
N VAL A 49 7.55 -14.08 -13.43
CA VAL A 49 8.93 -13.76 -13.06
C VAL A 49 8.92 -12.69 -11.98
N ALA A 50 9.51 -12.98 -10.82
CA ALA A 50 9.82 -11.99 -9.79
C ALA A 50 11.34 -11.76 -9.78
N GLN A 51 11.78 -10.58 -10.22
CA GLN A 51 13.20 -10.25 -10.35
C GLN A 51 13.60 -9.18 -9.33
N GLY A 52 14.36 -9.59 -8.31
CA GLY A 52 14.90 -8.68 -7.30
C GLY A 52 13.85 -8.07 -6.36
N GLY A 53 12.67 -8.68 -6.22
CA GLY A 53 11.65 -8.29 -5.26
C GLY A 53 11.56 -9.27 -4.08
N GLY A 54 11.11 -8.78 -2.92
CA GLY A 54 10.88 -9.59 -1.72
C GLY A 54 9.41 -9.96 -1.50
N CYS A 55 9.17 -11.05 -0.76
CA CYS A 55 7.83 -11.53 -0.40
C CYS A 55 7.47 -11.35 1.08
N HIS A 56 8.47 -11.22 1.95
CA HIS A 56 8.29 -11.33 3.40
C HIS A 56 8.86 -10.12 4.14
N TYR A 57 10.18 -10.11 4.44
CA TYR A 57 10.83 -9.02 5.17
C TYR A 57 10.83 -7.67 4.44
N MET A 58 10.56 -7.69 3.13
CA MET A 58 10.29 -6.48 2.37
C MET A 58 9.00 -5.86 2.91
N PHE A 59 9.08 -4.62 3.41
CA PHE A 59 8.05 -3.87 4.14
C PHE A 59 8.01 -4.04 5.67
N ASP A 60 8.87 -4.87 6.27
CA ASP A 60 9.01 -4.84 7.73
C ASP A 60 9.69 -3.55 8.19
N ALA A 61 9.44 -3.14 9.44
CA ALA A 61 9.91 -1.88 9.99
C ALA A 61 11.44 -1.71 9.89
N GLU A 62 12.20 -2.79 10.09
CA GLU A 62 13.66 -2.79 9.96
C GLU A 62 14.10 -2.54 8.51
N TRP A 63 13.48 -3.24 7.54
CA TRP A 63 13.79 -3.08 6.12
C TRP A 63 13.46 -1.66 5.63
N ILE A 64 12.29 -1.14 6.00
CA ILE A 64 11.86 0.23 5.65
C ILE A 64 12.83 1.26 6.24
N GLY A 65 13.22 1.09 7.51
CA GLY A 65 14.18 1.97 8.18
C GLY A 65 15.57 1.96 7.54
N ALA A 66 16.03 0.80 7.08
CA ALA A 66 17.34 0.65 6.44
C ALA A 66 17.37 1.17 5.00
N GLN A 67 16.28 1.01 4.24
CA GLN A 67 16.23 1.30 2.80
C GLN A 67 16.55 2.76 2.46
N ASN A 68 16.24 3.72 3.34
CA ASN A 68 16.60 5.13 3.13
C ASN A 68 18.11 5.40 3.14
N GLN A 69 18.94 4.42 3.52
CA GLN A 69 20.40 4.52 3.58
C GLN A 69 21.11 3.59 2.59
N MET A 70 20.36 2.95 1.68
CA MET A 70 20.92 1.95 0.75
C MET A 70 21.19 2.55 -0.64
N GLU A 71 20.76 1.88 -1.71
CA GLU A 71 21.24 2.13 -3.08
C GLU A 71 20.78 3.47 -3.67
N TYR A 72 19.64 4.01 -3.21
CA TYR A 72 19.10 5.25 -3.75
C TYR A 72 19.73 6.48 -3.08
N PRO A 73 20.08 7.54 -3.85
CA PRO A 73 20.58 8.80 -3.30
C PRO A 73 19.46 9.66 -2.66
N PHE A 74 18.31 9.06 -2.39
CA PHE A 74 17.14 9.68 -1.78
C PHE A 74 16.44 8.68 -0.86
N ALA A 75 15.67 9.19 0.10
CA ALA A 75 14.89 8.38 1.02
C ALA A 75 13.74 7.66 0.29
N LEU A 76 14.01 6.44 -0.21
CA LEU A 76 13.06 5.65 -0.98
C LEU A 76 11.76 5.39 -0.21
N SER A 77 11.82 5.09 1.09
CA SER A 77 10.60 4.85 1.87
C SER A 77 9.75 6.11 1.99
N ASP A 78 10.38 7.27 2.07
CA ASP A 78 9.69 8.57 2.15
C ASP A 78 9.06 8.93 0.81
N ALA A 79 9.74 8.61 -0.30
CA ALA A 79 9.23 8.81 -1.66
C ALA A 79 8.06 7.87 -2.00
N LEU A 80 7.96 6.73 -1.33
CA LEU A 80 6.87 5.77 -1.47
C LEU A 80 5.69 6.05 -0.52
N ALA A 81 5.82 6.97 0.44
CA ALA A 81 4.77 7.30 1.39
C ALA A 81 3.81 8.37 0.83
N CYS A 82 2.57 7.96 0.51
CA CYS A 82 1.47 8.90 0.23
C CYS A 82 1.09 9.70 1.48
N LYS A 83 0.43 10.87 1.30
CA LYS A 83 -0.18 11.60 2.43
C LYS A 83 -1.19 10.68 3.13
N MET A 84 -1.07 10.55 4.45
CA MET A 84 -1.80 9.55 5.24
C MET A 84 -2.31 10.17 6.55
N LEU A 85 -3.59 9.95 6.85
CA LEU A 85 -4.16 10.20 8.17
C LEU A 85 -4.19 8.90 8.97
N VAL A 86 -3.70 8.95 10.21
CA VAL A 86 -3.89 7.92 11.23
C VAL A 86 -4.82 8.49 12.30
N VAL A 87 -6.00 7.88 12.50
CA VAL A 87 -6.98 8.34 13.49
C VAL A 87 -7.49 7.18 14.32
N ASP A 88 -7.46 7.34 15.65
CA ASP A 88 -8.04 6.37 16.56
C ASP A 88 -8.24 6.94 17.97
N GLY A 89 -8.89 6.16 18.84
CA GLY A 89 -9.18 6.52 20.21
C GLY A 89 -8.11 6.08 21.20
N THR A 90 -7.82 6.90 22.21
CA THR A 90 -6.83 6.56 23.25
C THR A 90 -7.27 5.41 24.16
N GLU A 91 -8.54 5.01 24.11
CA GLU A 91 -9.13 3.93 24.89
C GLU A 91 -9.60 2.78 23.98
N ASP A 92 -9.07 2.67 22.75
CA ASP A 92 -9.35 1.52 21.90
C ASP A 92 -8.86 0.23 22.58
N SER A 93 -9.79 -0.71 22.75
CA SER A 93 -9.57 -2.02 23.37
C SER A 93 -9.38 -3.14 22.34
N ILE A 94 -9.51 -2.82 21.05
CA ILE A 94 -9.31 -3.72 19.92
C ILE A 94 -7.89 -3.53 19.36
N PHE A 95 -7.47 -2.28 19.14
CA PHE A 95 -6.12 -1.93 18.69
C PHE A 95 -5.50 -0.90 19.65
N PRO A 96 -4.32 -1.16 20.24
CA PRO A 96 -3.66 -0.19 21.11
C PRO A 96 -3.28 1.09 20.36
N ILE A 97 -3.53 2.25 20.97
CA ILE A 97 -3.21 3.56 20.35
C ILE A 97 -1.71 3.74 20.08
N GLU A 98 -0.85 3.02 20.79
CA GLU A 98 0.60 3.03 20.63
C GLU A 98 1.05 2.48 19.26
N ASP A 99 0.30 1.54 18.67
CA ASP A 99 0.62 1.00 17.34
C ASP A 99 0.54 2.10 16.28
N ASN A 100 -0.40 3.04 16.46
CA ASN A 100 -0.58 4.18 15.57
C ASN A 100 0.59 5.18 15.64
N LEU A 101 1.29 5.27 16.79
CA LEU A 101 2.52 6.07 16.92
C LEU A 101 3.66 5.52 16.06
N ILE A 102 3.77 4.19 15.93
CA ILE A 102 4.81 3.56 15.12
C ILE A 102 4.69 4.01 13.67
N VAL A 103 3.47 4.05 13.13
CA VAL A 103 3.24 4.50 11.76
C VAL A 103 3.45 6.01 11.62
N ALA A 104 2.98 6.81 12.59
CA ALA A 104 3.10 8.27 12.55
C ALA A 104 4.55 8.77 12.65
N MET A 105 5.41 8.08 13.40
CA MET A 105 6.81 8.45 13.60
C MET A 105 7.74 8.06 12.44
N ARG A 106 7.21 7.49 11.34
CA ARG A 106 8.02 6.96 10.23
C ARG A 106 7.63 7.63 8.92
N GLY A 107 8.59 8.03 8.10
CA GLY A 107 8.33 8.70 6.82
C GLY A 107 7.88 10.16 6.97
N LYS A 108 7.36 10.74 5.90
CA LYS A 108 6.90 12.14 5.83
C LYS A 108 5.44 12.19 5.37
N ASN A 109 4.77 13.34 5.53
CA ASN A 109 3.38 13.59 5.12
C ASN A 109 2.35 12.72 5.84
N LYS A 110 2.48 12.59 7.16
CA LYS A 110 1.52 11.85 7.99
C LYS A 110 0.93 12.76 9.05
N ASP A 111 -0.39 12.70 9.17
CA ASP A 111 -1.12 13.36 10.24
C ASP A 111 -1.61 12.29 11.21
N LEU A 112 -1.37 12.50 12.50
CA LEU A 112 -1.84 11.63 13.58
C LEU A 112 -2.88 12.37 14.40
N LEU A 113 -4.05 11.75 14.56
CA LEU A 113 -5.13 12.22 15.40
C LEU A 113 -5.46 11.17 16.48
N MET A 114 -4.92 11.37 17.68
CA MET A 114 -5.29 10.58 18.86
C MET A 114 -6.47 11.23 19.57
N ARG A 115 -7.61 10.54 19.63
CA ARG A 115 -8.83 11.06 20.22
C ARG A 115 -8.96 10.61 21.68
N ALA A 116 -8.76 11.54 22.61
CA ALA A 116 -8.91 11.28 24.04
C ALA A 116 -10.33 10.79 24.40
N ASN A 117 -10.43 9.82 25.31
CA ASN A 117 -11.69 9.25 25.81
C ASN A 117 -12.58 8.68 24.68
N ARG A 118 -11.95 8.10 23.67
CA ARG A 118 -12.63 7.42 22.56
C ARG A 118 -12.07 6.01 22.42
N GLY A 119 -12.93 5.09 21.99
CA GLY A 119 -12.56 3.72 21.69
C GLY A 119 -12.26 3.54 20.20
N HIS A 120 -12.52 2.33 19.71
CA HIS A 120 -12.21 1.91 18.35
C HIS A 120 -12.61 2.90 17.25
N MET A 121 -11.69 3.12 16.30
CA MET A 121 -11.77 4.09 15.20
C MET A 121 -11.84 5.55 15.66
N GLY A 122 -11.54 5.80 16.92
CA GLY A 122 -11.82 7.06 17.58
C GLY A 122 -13.31 7.37 17.69
N ASN A 123 -14.23 6.41 17.52
CA ASN A 123 -15.66 6.70 17.50
C ASN A 123 -16.26 7.04 18.88
N PRO A 124 -17.38 7.80 18.92
CA PRO A 124 -18.12 8.36 17.79
C PRO A 124 -17.55 9.68 17.24
N GLY A 125 -17.90 10.04 16.00
CA GLY A 125 -17.62 11.35 15.39
C GLY A 125 -16.23 11.49 14.77
N ALA A 126 -15.55 10.37 14.49
CA ALA A 126 -14.28 10.39 13.75
C ALA A 126 -14.49 10.62 12.26
N GLU A 127 -15.65 10.20 11.72
CA GLU A 127 -15.98 10.29 10.30
C GLU A 127 -16.00 11.73 9.77
N ASP A 128 -16.63 12.67 10.49
CA ASP A 128 -16.67 14.08 10.06
C ASP A 128 -15.26 14.68 9.94
N ILE A 129 -14.36 14.29 10.85
CA ILE A 129 -12.96 14.76 10.84
C ILE A 129 -12.19 14.11 9.68
N LEU A 130 -12.42 12.82 9.45
CA LEU A 130 -11.82 12.07 8.35
C LEU A 130 -12.23 12.67 7.00
N TYR A 131 -13.51 12.98 6.79
CA TYR A 131 -13.98 13.59 5.55
C TYR A 131 -13.42 14.99 5.34
N GLN A 132 -13.39 15.83 6.39
CA GLN A 132 -12.79 17.15 6.29
C GLN A 132 -11.30 17.08 5.95
N TRP A 133 -10.56 16.15 6.55
CA TRP A 133 -9.15 15.94 6.24
C TRP A 133 -8.94 15.50 4.79
N ILE A 134 -9.80 14.62 4.27
CA ILE A 134 -9.75 14.22 2.85
C ILE A 134 -9.96 15.43 1.94
N ASP A 135 -10.96 16.26 2.22
CA ASP A 135 -11.25 17.48 1.44
C ASP A 135 -10.06 18.45 1.46
N ASP A 136 -9.43 18.63 2.62
CA ASP A 136 -8.27 19.50 2.77
C ASP A 136 -7.03 18.94 2.06
N ALA A 137 -6.78 17.63 2.15
CA ALA A 137 -5.69 16.96 1.44
C ALA A 137 -5.85 17.08 -0.09
N VAL A 138 -7.07 16.89 -0.61
CA VAL A 138 -7.38 17.06 -2.04
C VAL A 138 -7.23 18.52 -2.49
N ALA A 139 -7.59 19.47 -1.63
CA ALA A 139 -7.40 20.90 -1.88
C ALA A 139 -5.93 21.38 -1.74
N GLY A 140 -4.99 20.47 -1.42
CA GLY A 140 -3.57 20.80 -1.22
C GLY A 140 -3.32 21.67 0.01
N LYS A 141 -4.25 21.67 0.97
CA LYS A 141 -4.08 22.35 2.25
C LYS A 141 -3.14 21.53 3.15
N PRO A 142 -2.41 22.21 4.06
CA PRO A 142 -1.52 21.55 5.01
C PRO A 142 -2.26 20.46 5.80
#